data_AF-A0AA40I601-F1
#
_entry.id   AF-A0AA40I601-F1
#
_cell.length_a   1.000
_cell.length_b   1.000
_cell.length_c   1.000
_cell.angle_alpha   90.00
_cell.angle_beta   90.00
_cell.angle_gamma   90.00
#
_symmetry.space_group_name_H-M   'P 1'
#
loop_
_entity.id
_entity.type
_entity.pdbx_description
1 polymer ?
#
loop_
_entity_poly.entity_id
_entity_poly.type
_entity_poly.pdbx_seq_one_letter_code
_entity_poly.pdbx_strand_id
1 'polypeptide(L)'
;MRAATPVPASGCECGRRRQQIIAPLVTRHGKLWSNFWGALSPDGYFARYEDYVDIVQGNRVGIWNVPYMANVYLIKGKTLRSEMNERNYFVRDKLDPDMALCRNAREMDWKEKYINHDYSKIFTENIVEQPCPDVFWFPIFSEKACDELVEEMEHYGQWSGGKHHDSRISGGYENVPTDDIHMKQIDLENVWLHFIREFIAPVTLKVFAGYYTKGFALLNFVVKYSPDRQRSLRPHHDASTFTINIALNNVGEIFR
;
A
#
# COMPACT_ATOMS: atom_id res chain seq x y z
N MET A 1 -14.70 1.98 1.23
CA MET A 1 -14.93 2.71 2.50
C MET A 1 -14.05 2.08 3.56
N ARG A 2 -13.17 2.82 4.25
CA ARG A 2 -12.34 2.24 5.32
C ARG A 2 -13.16 2.25 6.61
N ALA A 3 -13.51 1.09 7.12
CA ALA A 3 -14.37 0.91 8.29
C ALA A 3 -13.59 0.28 9.45
N ALA A 4 -14.06 0.49 10.67
CA ALA A 4 -13.48 -0.10 11.86
C ALA A 4 -13.68 -1.62 11.85
N THR A 5 -12.73 -2.35 12.43
CA THR A 5 -12.78 -3.80 12.50
C THR A 5 -12.38 -4.27 13.90
N PRO A 6 -13.03 -5.30 14.46
CA PRO A 6 -12.60 -5.88 15.72
C PRO A 6 -11.20 -6.50 15.56
N VAL A 7 -10.33 -6.30 16.54
CA VAL A 7 -9.05 -7.01 16.58
C VAL A 7 -9.32 -8.41 17.13
N PRO A 8 -9.04 -9.50 16.36
CA PRO A 8 -9.34 -10.84 16.81
C PRO A 8 -8.58 -11.19 18.09
N ALA A 9 -9.28 -11.75 19.07
CA ALA A 9 -8.71 -12.29 20.28
C ALA A 9 -8.06 -13.65 19.97
N SER A 10 -6.88 -13.65 19.34
CA SER A 10 -6.05 -14.86 19.32
C SER A 10 -5.67 -15.19 20.76
N GLY A 11 -6.11 -16.37 21.24
CA GLY A 11 -6.07 -16.78 22.64
C GLY A 11 -4.74 -16.45 23.33
N CYS A 12 -4.83 -15.79 24.49
CA CYS A 12 -3.73 -15.54 25.43
C CYS A 12 -2.40 -15.02 24.86
N GLU A 13 -2.37 -14.45 23.66
CA GLU A 13 -1.25 -13.64 23.18
C GLU A 13 -1.72 -12.19 23.04
N CYS A 14 -1.75 -11.47 24.17
CA CYS A 14 -1.61 -10.00 24.21
C CYS A 14 -0.20 -9.56 23.72
N GLY A 15 0.40 -10.32 22.79
CA GLY A 15 1.84 -10.46 22.65
C GLY A 15 2.29 -10.88 21.27
N ARG A 16 1.70 -10.37 20.18
CA ARG A 16 2.40 -10.35 18.86
C ARG A 16 1.90 -9.39 17.78
N ARG A 17 0.74 -8.74 17.93
CA ARG A 17 0.51 -7.42 17.29
C ARG A 17 0.75 -6.35 18.34
N ARG A 18 1.97 -5.81 18.39
CA ARG A 18 2.30 -4.69 19.27
C ARG A 18 1.46 -3.48 18.82
N GLN A 19 0.32 -3.22 19.46
CA GLN A 19 -0.44 -1.99 19.17
C GLN A 19 0.50 -0.81 19.41
N GLN A 20 0.81 -0.08 18.35
CA GLN A 20 1.76 1.03 18.40
C GLN A 20 1.13 2.26 19.05
N ILE A 21 -0.18 2.43 18.84
CA ILE A 21 -1.00 3.50 19.38
C ILE A 21 -2.34 2.90 19.85
N ILE A 22 -2.80 3.26 21.05
CA ILE A 22 -4.09 2.83 21.60
C ILE A 22 -4.79 4.00 22.30
N ALA A 23 -6.11 4.11 22.14
CA ALA A 23 -6.94 5.13 22.77
C ALA A 23 -8.06 4.48 23.61
N PRO A 24 -8.34 4.94 24.83
CA PRO A 24 -9.57 4.59 25.51
C PRO A 24 -10.77 5.25 24.81
N LEU A 25 -11.92 4.59 24.85
CA LEU A 25 -13.19 5.18 24.40
C LEU A 25 -13.63 6.26 25.39
N VAL A 26 -13.75 7.50 24.92
CA VAL A 26 -14.28 8.64 25.68
C VAL A 26 -15.47 9.21 24.92
N THR A 27 -16.59 9.32 25.61
CA THR A 27 -17.85 9.82 25.04
C THR A 27 -18.28 11.10 25.74
N ARG A 28 -18.86 12.03 24.99
CA ARG A 28 -19.53 13.19 25.58
C ARG A 28 -20.80 12.73 26.31
N HIS A 29 -20.92 13.09 27.58
CA HIS A 29 -22.03 12.68 28.41
C HIS A 29 -23.40 12.94 27.75
N GLY A 30 -24.25 11.91 27.70
CA GLY A 30 -25.59 11.95 27.13
C GLY A 30 -25.65 12.11 25.60
N LYS A 31 -24.54 11.96 24.87
CA LYS A 31 -24.50 12.05 23.40
C LYS A 31 -23.69 10.92 22.78
N LEU A 32 -23.87 10.69 21.48
CA LEU A 32 -23.09 9.70 20.72
C LEU A 32 -21.70 10.20 20.31
N TRP A 33 -21.39 11.49 20.49
CA TRP A 33 -20.09 12.05 20.13
C TRP A 33 -18.97 11.42 20.98
N SER A 34 -18.03 10.77 20.33
CA SER A 34 -16.88 10.11 20.96
C SER A 34 -15.55 10.59 20.36
N ASN A 35 -14.44 10.14 20.93
CA ASN A 35 -13.08 10.46 20.50
C ASN A 35 -12.54 9.54 19.38
N PHE A 36 -13.41 8.85 18.62
CA PHE A 36 -12.99 8.03 17.47
C PHE A 36 -14.00 8.12 16.33
N TRP A 37 -13.57 7.83 15.10
CA TRP A 37 -14.47 7.63 13.96
C TRP A 37 -14.40 6.18 13.49
N GLY A 38 -15.58 5.60 13.22
CA GLY A 38 -15.68 4.23 12.73
C GLY A 38 -15.42 4.09 11.22
N ALA A 39 -15.54 5.17 10.43
CA ALA A 39 -15.28 5.13 9.00
C ALA A 39 -14.79 6.47 8.45
N LEU A 40 -14.13 6.42 7.29
CA LEU A 40 -13.76 7.59 6.49
C LEU A 40 -14.49 7.62 5.16
N SER A 41 -14.87 8.83 4.75
CA SER A 41 -15.27 9.16 3.38
C SER A 41 -14.07 9.04 2.41
N PRO A 42 -14.32 9.02 1.08
CA PRO A 42 -13.24 9.00 0.08
C PRO A 42 -12.23 10.14 0.25
N ASP A 43 -12.69 11.32 0.70
CA ASP A 43 -11.84 12.50 0.92
C ASP A 43 -11.10 12.48 2.28
N GLY A 44 -11.27 11.40 3.06
CA GLY A 44 -10.56 11.20 4.33
C GLY A 44 -11.21 11.87 5.54
N TYR A 45 -12.41 12.43 5.42
CA TYR A 45 -13.20 13.01 6.51
C TYR A 45 -14.16 11.99 7.14
N PHE A 46 -14.81 12.37 8.25
CA PHE A 46 -15.79 11.57 8.96
C PHE A 46 -16.84 10.95 8.03
N ALA A 47 -17.11 9.65 8.23
CA ALA A 47 -18.26 8.97 7.66
C ALA A 47 -18.99 8.14 8.72
N ARG A 48 -20.28 7.90 8.50
CA ARG A 48 -21.08 7.02 9.36
C ARG A 48 -20.58 5.59 9.25
N TYR A 49 -20.62 4.88 10.37
CA TYR A 49 -20.23 3.48 10.49
C TYR A 49 -21.34 2.73 11.22
N GLU A 50 -21.70 1.55 10.71
CA GLU A 50 -22.86 0.77 11.15
C GLU A 50 -22.78 0.41 12.63
N ASP A 51 -21.63 -0.08 13.09
CA ASP A 51 -21.46 -0.53 14.50
C ASP A 51 -21.10 0.60 15.47
N TYR A 52 -21.06 1.86 15.01
CA TYR A 52 -20.57 2.98 15.83
C TYR A 52 -21.40 3.15 17.12
N VAL A 53 -22.72 3.08 17.00
CA VAL A 53 -23.64 3.26 18.13
C VAL A 53 -23.47 2.16 19.16
N ASP A 54 -23.33 0.91 18.71
CA ASP A 54 -23.15 -0.24 19.59
C ASP A 54 -21.83 -0.21 20.34
N ILE A 55 -20.76 0.28 19.72
CA ILE A 55 -19.47 0.48 20.38
C ILE A 55 -19.58 1.60 21.42
N VAL A 56 -20.16 2.74 21.06
CA VAL A 56 -20.30 3.91 21.94
C VAL A 56 -21.19 3.63 23.15
N GLN A 57 -22.25 2.84 22.98
CA GLN A 57 -23.17 2.45 24.05
C GLN A 57 -22.68 1.27 24.89
N GLY A 58 -21.58 0.60 24.48
CA GLY A 58 -21.04 -0.55 25.19
C GLY A 58 -21.78 -1.86 24.91
N ASN A 59 -22.66 -1.92 23.89
CA ASN A 59 -23.27 -3.16 23.42
C ASN A 59 -22.22 -4.09 22.78
N ARG A 60 -21.15 -3.50 22.22
CA ARG A 60 -19.99 -4.25 21.67
C ARG A 60 -18.69 -3.72 22.28
N VAL A 61 -18.08 -4.52 23.14
CA VAL A 61 -16.84 -4.18 23.86
C VAL A 61 -15.67 -4.99 23.32
N GLY A 62 -14.51 -4.34 23.16
CA GLY A 62 -13.29 -4.98 22.69
C GLY A 62 -12.22 -3.96 22.27
N ILE A 63 -11.16 -4.47 21.63
CA ILE A 63 -10.16 -3.64 20.97
C ILE A 63 -10.54 -3.52 19.50
N TRP A 64 -10.62 -2.29 19.00
CA TRP A 64 -11.07 -1.97 17.66
C TRP A 64 -9.94 -1.29 16.88
N ASN A 65 -9.69 -1.76 15.65
CA ASN A 65 -8.88 -1.02 14.70
C ASN A 65 -9.76 0.06 14.07
N VAL A 66 -9.45 1.33 14.31
CA VAL A 66 -10.28 2.47 13.88
C VAL A 66 -9.46 3.42 13.01
N PRO A 67 -10.06 4.04 11.98
CA PRO A 67 -9.32 4.94 11.10
C PRO A 67 -8.96 6.28 11.75
N TYR A 68 -9.67 6.73 12.79
CA TYR A 68 -9.40 8.02 13.46
C TYR A 68 -9.61 7.92 14.96
N MET A 69 -8.73 8.58 15.72
CA MET A 69 -8.82 8.77 17.17
C MET A 69 -8.30 10.16 17.55
N ALA A 70 -8.80 10.70 18.67
CA ALA A 70 -8.43 12.03 19.14
C ALA A 70 -8.40 12.12 20.68
N ASN A 71 -7.94 13.27 21.19
CA ASN A 71 -7.93 13.68 22.61
C ASN A 71 -7.01 12.89 23.54
N VAL A 72 -7.22 11.58 23.69
CA VAL A 72 -6.52 10.74 24.67
C VAL A 72 -6.07 9.45 24.00
N TYR A 73 -4.76 9.22 23.98
CA TYR A 73 -4.13 8.02 23.44
C TYR A 73 -2.75 7.80 24.07
N LEU A 74 -2.29 6.56 24.01
CA LEU A 74 -0.97 6.12 24.42
C LEU A 74 -0.20 5.66 23.18
N ILE A 75 1.01 6.19 23.01
CA ILE A 75 1.94 5.78 21.95
C ILE A 75 3.09 5.02 22.59
N LYS A 76 3.45 3.88 22.01
CA LYS A 76 4.60 3.10 22.46
C LYS A 76 5.88 3.91 22.28
N GLY A 77 6.67 4.07 23.35
CA GLY A 77 7.90 4.87 23.31
C GLY A 77 8.92 4.45 22.26
N LYS A 78 8.97 3.17 21.87
CA LYS A 78 9.81 2.70 20.74
C LYS A 78 9.35 3.33 19.42
N THR A 79 8.05 3.32 19.12
CA THR A 79 7.46 3.90 17.91
C THR A 79 7.83 5.37 17.77
N LEU A 80 7.78 6.13 18.88
CA LEU A 80 8.20 7.54 18.87
C LEU A 80 9.67 7.73 18.44
N ARG A 81 10.56 6.83 18.85
CA ARG A 81 12.01 6.95 18.63
C ARG A 81 12.49 6.38 17.30
N SER A 82 11.86 5.32 16.80
CA SER A 82 12.28 4.66 15.56
C SER A 82 11.47 5.08 14.33
N GLU A 83 10.15 5.31 14.48
CA GLU A 83 9.26 5.54 13.34
C GLU A 83 8.79 7.00 13.21
N MET A 84 8.62 7.69 14.35
CA MET A 84 8.11 9.07 14.41
C MET A 84 9.20 10.13 14.62
N ASN A 85 10.48 9.77 14.46
CA ASN A 85 11.62 10.67 14.68
C ASN A 85 11.94 11.55 13.46
N GLU A 86 11.66 11.07 12.24
CA GLU A 86 12.07 11.72 10.98
C GLU A 86 11.10 12.78 10.47
N ARG A 87 9.81 12.70 10.84
CA ARG A 87 8.76 13.58 10.32
C ARG A 87 7.88 14.07 11.47
N ASN A 88 7.35 15.29 11.34
CA ASN A 88 6.31 15.76 12.26
C ASN A 88 4.97 15.09 11.89
N TYR A 89 4.59 14.06 12.65
CA TYR A 89 3.35 13.31 12.40
C TYR A 89 2.08 14.13 12.62
N PHE A 90 2.14 15.27 13.31
CA PHE A 90 1.00 16.14 13.59
C PHE A 90 0.79 17.24 12.55
N VAL A 91 1.66 17.32 11.52
CA VAL A 91 1.57 18.38 10.51
C VAL A 91 1.50 17.76 9.13
N ARG A 92 0.41 18.08 8.41
CA ARG A 92 0.24 17.70 7.01
C ARG A 92 -0.72 18.63 6.29
N ASP A 93 -0.22 19.32 5.28
CA ASP A 93 -1.01 20.23 4.44
C ASP A 93 -1.87 21.19 5.27
N LYS A 94 -3.19 21.11 5.12
CA LYS A 94 -4.20 21.90 5.84
C LYS A 94 -5.03 21.04 6.81
N LEU A 95 -4.62 19.81 7.09
CA LEU A 95 -5.33 18.94 8.03
C LEU A 95 -5.14 19.45 9.46
N ASP A 96 -6.14 19.23 10.32
CA ASP A 96 -5.96 19.41 11.75
C ASP A 96 -4.94 18.39 12.30
N PRO A 97 -4.29 18.69 13.43
CA PRO A 97 -3.23 17.84 13.97
C PRO A 97 -3.62 16.38 14.24
N ASP A 98 -4.86 16.13 14.67
CA ASP A 98 -5.33 14.77 14.98
C ASP A 98 -5.60 13.99 13.69
N MET A 99 -6.20 14.63 12.68
CA MET A 99 -6.33 14.01 11.35
C MET A 99 -4.97 13.76 10.70
N ALA A 100 -4.01 14.69 10.85
CA ALA A 100 -2.65 14.51 10.36
C ALA A 100 -1.97 13.31 11.04
N LEU A 101 -2.05 13.21 12.37
CA LEU A 101 -1.51 12.09 13.14
C LEU A 101 -2.09 10.76 12.65
N CYS A 102 -3.42 10.66 12.62
CA CYS A 102 -4.09 9.42 12.22
C CYS A 102 -3.76 9.04 10.77
N ARG A 103 -3.67 10.03 9.87
CA ARG A 103 -3.33 9.77 8.47
C ARG A 103 -1.90 9.26 8.32
N ASN A 104 -0.94 9.92 8.96
CA ASN A 104 0.46 9.53 8.91
C ASN A 104 0.70 8.15 9.56
N ALA A 105 0.01 7.85 10.66
CA ALA A 105 0.07 6.54 11.30
C ALA A 105 -0.46 5.41 10.40
N ARG A 106 -1.56 5.65 9.65
CA ARG A 106 -2.08 4.66 8.69
C ARG A 106 -1.16 4.43 7.50
N GLU A 107 -0.45 5.46 7.04
CA GLU A 107 0.54 5.33 5.97
C GLU A 107 1.77 4.55 6.43
N MET A 108 2.21 4.76 7.68
CA MET A 108 3.26 3.97 8.30
C MET A 108 2.89 2.48 8.41
N ASP A 109 1.68 2.15 8.86
CA ASP A 109 1.18 0.77 8.93
C ASP A 109 1.16 0.09 7.56
N TRP A 110 0.77 0.82 6.51
CA TRP A 110 0.84 0.32 5.14
C TRP A 110 2.28 0.05 4.70
N LYS A 111 3.21 0.99 4.96
CA LYS A 111 4.63 0.82 4.65
C LYS A 111 5.22 -0.39 5.36
N GLU A 112 5.00 -0.54 6.67
CA GLU A 112 5.48 -1.70 7.44
C GLU A 112 4.93 -3.02 6.92
N LYS A 113 3.67 -3.04 6.46
CA LYS A 113 3.03 -4.26 5.95
C LYS A 113 3.54 -4.65 4.56
N TYR A 114 3.70 -3.68 3.66
CA TYR A 114 3.82 -3.96 2.22
C TYR A 114 5.18 -3.62 1.61
N ILE A 115 5.97 -2.75 2.22
CA ILE A 115 7.30 -2.41 1.73
C ILE A 115 8.32 -3.36 2.36
N ASN A 116 9.33 -3.74 1.57
CA ASN A 116 10.40 -4.62 2.04
C ASN A 116 11.12 -3.99 3.24
N HIS A 117 11.41 -4.80 4.27
CA HIS A 117 12.10 -4.34 5.48
C HIS A 117 13.45 -3.67 5.19
N ASP A 118 14.14 -4.13 4.15
CA ASP A 118 15.47 -3.61 3.79
C ASP A 118 15.41 -2.41 2.83
N TYR A 119 14.21 -1.94 2.45
CA TYR A 119 14.05 -0.77 1.58
C TYR A 119 14.74 0.47 2.13
N SER A 120 14.67 0.73 3.45
CA SER A 120 15.33 1.91 4.05
C SER A 120 16.86 1.83 3.96
N LYS A 121 17.44 0.63 4.00
CA LYS A 121 18.87 0.40 3.85
C LYS A 121 19.38 0.78 2.47
N ILE A 122 18.50 0.87 1.46
CA ILE A 122 18.86 1.39 0.13
C ILE A 122 19.51 2.75 0.24
N PHE A 123 19.11 3.62 1.18
CA PHE A 123 19.63 4.99 1.26
C PHE A 123 20.88 5.13 2.13
N THR A 124 21.08 4.22 3.09
CA THR A 124 22.18 4.28 4.07
C THR A 124 23.30 3.29 3.79
N GLU A 125 23.00 2.20 3.09
CA GLU A 125 23.92 1.11 2.79
C GLU A 125 24.03 0.91 1.28
N ASN A 126 24.96 0.03 0.86
CA ASN A 126 25.20 -0.27 -0.55
C ASN A 126 24.57 -1.63 -0.93
N ILE A 127 23.25 -1.73 -0.84
CA ILE A 127 22.49 -2.96 -1.14
C ILE A 127 21.87 -2.97 -2.55
N VAL A 128 22.01 -1.87 -3.30
CA VAL A 128 21.51 -1.79 -4.69
C VAL A 128 22.54 -2.45 -5.59
N GLU A 129 22.09 -3.44 -6.37
CA GLU A 129 22.92 -4.15 -7.34
C GLU A 129 22.73 -3.56 -8.73
N GLN A 130 23.74 -3.72 -9.58
CA GLN A 130 23.69 -3.34 -11.00
C GLN A 130 24.07 -4.55 -11.87
N PRO A 131 23.15 -5.53 -12.05
CA PRO A 131 23.46 -6.76 -12.78
C PRO A 131 23.84 -6.53 -14.25
N CYS A 132 23.34 -5.45 -14.87
CA CYS A 132 23.68 -5.01 -16.22
C CYS A 132 23.90 -3.49 -16.23
N PRO A 133 24.63 -2.93 -17.21
CA PRO A 133 24.79 -1.48 -17.34
C PRO A 133 23.43 -0.76 -17.32
N ASP A 134 23.31 0.22 -16.43
CA ASP A 134 22.09 1.01 -16.18
C ASP A 134 20.83 0.21 -15.82
N VAL A 135 20.99 -1.04 -15.36
CA VAL A 135 19.91 -1.87 -14.79
C VAL A 135 20.17 -2.02 -13.30
N PHE A 136 19.31 -1.43 -12.48
CA PHE A 136 19.44 -1.44 -11.01
C PHE A 136 18.45 -2.41 -10.38
N TRP A 137 18.91 -3.18 -9.40
CA TRP A 137 18.11 -4.16 -8.67
C TRP A 137 18.15 -3.89 -7.18
N PHE A 138 16.99 -3.80 -6.55
CA PHE A 138 16.84 -3.53 -5.12
C PHE A 138 15.54 -4.14 -4.58
N PRO A 139 15.46 -4.43 -3.28
CA PRO A 139 14.25 -4.93 -2.64
C PRO A 139 13.20 -3.81 -2.49
N ILE A 140 11.95 -4.08 -2.85
CA ILE A 140 10.87 -3.06 -2.81
C ILE A 140 9.62 -3.51 -2.06
N PHE A 141 9.07 -4.67 -2.38
CA PHE A 141 7.88 -5.22 -1.73
C PHE A 141 8.22 -6.30 -0.72
N SER A 142 7.37 -6.45 0.29
CA SER A 142 7.34 -7.62 1.17
C SER A 142 6.70 -8.81 0.44
N GLU A 143 6.99 -10.04 0.86
CA GLU A 143 6.33 -11.25 0.31
C GLU A 143 4.80 -11.12 0.37
N LYS A 144 4.28 -10.61 1.48
CA LYS A 144 2.86 -10.37 1.68
C LYS A 144 2.25 -9.39 0.67
N ALA A 145 3.00 -8.37 0.24
CA ALA A 145 2.53 -7.46 -0.79
C ALA A 145 2.44 -8.15 -2.15
N CYS A 146 3.43 -8.99 -2.47
CA CYS A 146 3.42 -9.80 -3.68
C CYS A 146 2.25 -10.77 -3.68
N ASP A 147 2.04 -11.53 -2.60
CA ASP A 147 0.96 -12.50 -2.45
C ASP A 147 -0.43 -11.84 -2.57
N GLU A 148 -0.72 -10.80 -1.76
CA GLU A 148 -2.02 -10.13 -1.78
C GLU A 148 -2.28 -9.43 -3.14
N LEU A 149 -1.25 -8.94 -3.83
CA LEU A 149 -1.40 -8.37 -5.18
C LEU A 149 -1.72 -9.44 -6.22
N VAL A 150 -1.05 -10.59 -6.18
CA VAL A 150 -1.34 -11.72 -7.07
C VAL A 150 -2.75 -12.25 -6.81
N GLU A 151 -3.15 -12.42 -5.54
CA GLU A 151 -4.50 -12.83 -5.16
C GLU A 151 -5.57 -11.88 -5.71
N GLU A 152 -5.37 -10.56 -5.64
CA GLU A 152 -6.32 -9.58 -6.20
C GLU A 152 -6.41 -9.68 -7.73
N MET A 153 -5.28 -9.89 -8.42
CA MET A 153 -5.26 -10.07 -9.87
C MET A 153 -6.00 -11.34 -10.30
N GLU A 154 -5.79 -12.45 -9.59
CA GLU A 154 -6.49 -13.71 -9.87
C GLU A 154 -7.97 -13.64 -9.48
N HIS A 155 -8.32 -12.91 -8.41
CA HIS A 155 -9.71 -12.67 -8.03
C HIS A 155 -10.48 -11.87 -9.10
N TYR A 156 -9.85 -10.87 -9.72
CA TYR A 156 -10.41 -10.20 -10.89
C TYR A 156 -10.52 -11.15 -12.09
N GLY A 157 -9.47 -11.94 -12.36
CA GLY A 157 -9.46 -13.09 -13.26
C GLY A 157 -9.60 -12.81 -14.75
N GLN A 158 -9.90 -11.58 -15.16
CA GLN A 158 -10.01 -11.20 -16.56
C GLN A 158 -8.63 -10.82 -17.12
N TRP A 159 -7.83 -11.82 -17.47
CA TRP A 159 -6.53 -11.62 -18.13
C TRP A 159 -6.70 -11.37 -19.65
N SER A 160 -5.87 -10.51 -20.25
CA SER A 160 -6.00 -10.12 -21.68
C SER A 160 -5.81 -11.28 -22.67
N GLY A 161 -5.08 -12.32 -22.28
CA GLY A 161 -4.71 -13.45 -23.12
C GLY A 161 -3.58 -13.19 -24.10
N GLY A 162 -2.81 -12.11 -23.93
CA GLY A 162 -1.64 -11.83 -24.77
C GLY A 162 -1.98 -11.55 -26.22
N LYS A 163 -3.17 -10.98 -26.47
CA LYS A 163 -3.66 -10.67 -27.81
C LYS A 163 -3.36 -9.22 -28.15
N HIS A 164 -3.02 -8.97 -29.42
CA HIS A 164 -2.79 -7.61 -29.93
C HIS A 164 -3.98 -6.68 -29.81
N HIS A 165 -5.21 -7.19 -29.78
CA HIS A 165 -6.41 -6.38 -29.63
C HIS A 165 -6.99 -6.58 -28.25
N ASP A 166 -7.01 -5.51 -27.47
CA ASP A 166 -7.62 -5.48 -26.16
C ASP A 166 -8.52 -4.24 -26.06
N SER A 167 -9.83 -4.47 -26.04
CA SER A 167 -10.85 -3.41 -25.97
C SER A 167 -10.89 -2.68 -24.61
N ARG A 168 -10.15 -3.17 -23.61
CA ARG A 168 -10.13 -2.65 -22.24
C ARG A 168 -9.11 -1.52 -22.07
N ILE A 169 -8.16 -1.41 -23.00
CA ILE A 169 -7.16 -0.34 -23.02
C ILE A 169 -7.53 0.78 -23.99
N SER A 170 -7.06 1.99 -23.69
CA SER A 170 -7.31 3.17 -24.53
C SER A 170 -6.56 3.05 -25.86
N GLY A 171 -7.30 2.80 -26.95
CA GLY A 171 -6.75 2.64 -28.30
C GLY A 171 -6.93 1.24 -28.90
N GLY A 172 -7.30 0.24 -28.09
CA GLY A 172 -7.73 -1.08 -28.59
C GLY A 172 -6.64 -1.98 -29.16
N TYR A 173 -5.38 -1.54 -29.21
CA TYR A 173 -4.28 -2.26 -29.85
C TYR A 173 -2.96 -2.16 -29.08
N GLU A 174 -2.34 -3.30 -28.79
CA GLU A 174 -1.03 -3.43 -28.17
C GLU A 174 0.01 -3.87 -29.19
N ASN A 175 1.05 -3.05 -29.36
CA ASN A 175 2.17 -3.39 -30.26
C ASN A 175 2.95 -4.62 -29.76
N VAL A 176 3.02 -4.80 -28.44
CA VAL A 176 3.74 -5.89 -27.79
C VAL A 176 2.81 -6.49 -26.73
N PRO A 177 1.96 -7.46 -27.12
CA PRO A 177 0.88 -7.90 -26.26
C PRO A 177 1.38 -8.79 -25.13
N THR A 178 0.83 -8.59 -23.95
CA THR A 178 1.09 -9.37 -22.74
C THR A 178 -0.19 -9.88 -22.13
N ASP A 179 -0.17 -11.06 -21.51
CA ASP A 179 -1.31 -11.61 -20.77
C ASP A 179 -1.41 -10.90 -19.42
N ASP A 180 -2.19 -9.83 -19.35
CA ASP A 180 -2.09 -8.85 -18.28
C ASP A 180 -3.43 -8.30 -17.78
N ILE A 181 -3.32 -7.63 -16.64
CA ILE A 181 -4.36 -6.83 -16.00
C ILE A 181 -3.73 -5.48 -15.62
N HIS A 182 -4.36 -4.40 -16.07
CA HIS A 182 -3.94 -3.05 -15.71
C HIS A 182 -4.48 -2.65 -14.34
N MET A 183 -3.68 -1.89 -13.57
CA MET A 183 -4.08 -1.37 -12.25
C MET A 183 -5.38 -0.55 -12.31
N LYS A 184 -5.66 0.08 -13.45
CA LYS A 184 -6.91 0.83 -13.69
C LYS A 184 -8.15 -0.07 -13.73
N GLN A 185 -8.02 -1.33 -14.18
CA GLN A 185 -9.13 -2.27 -14.27
C GLN A 185 -9.60 -2.78 -12.91
N ILE A 186 -8.73 -2.68 -11.90
CA ILE A 186 -8.99 -3.10 -10.51
C ILE A 186 -8.99 -1.90 -9.54
N ASP A 187 -9.17 -0.68 -10.06
CA ASP A 187 -9.24 0.56 -9.28
C ASP A 187 -8.02 0.88 -8.39
N LEU A 188 -6.85 0.30 -8.69
CA LEU A 188 -5.60 0.52 -7.96
C LEU A 188 -4.66 1.55 -8.60
N GLU A 189 -5.01 2.15 -9.73
CA GLU A 189 -4.16 3.12 -10.46
C GLU A 189 -3.63 4.26 -9.57
N ASN A 190 -4.51 4.92 -8.80
CA ASN A 190 -4.10 6.01 -7.92
C ASN A 190 -3.21 5.55 -6.76
N VAL A 191 -3.45 4.35 -6.24
CA VAL A 191 -2.63 3.74 -5.18
C VAL A 191 -1.25 3.42 -5.72
N TRP A 192 -1.18 2.87 -6.92
CA TRP A 192 0.08 2.54 -7.59
C TRP A 192 0.91 3.77 -7.94
N LEU A 193 0.26 4.84 -8.45
CA LEU A 193 0.94 6.12 -8.70
C LEU A 193 1.49 6.76 -7.40
N HIS A 194 0.77 6.62 -6.29
CA HIS A 194 1.28 7.04 -4.99
C HIS A 194 2.50 6.22 -4.58
N PHE A 195 2.47 4.89 -4.76
CA PHE A 195 3.62 4.01 -4.52
C PHE A 195 4.86 4.43 -5.35
N ILE A 196 4.69 4.71 -6.64
CA ILE A 196 5.80 5.16 -7.50
C ILE A 196 6.42 6.46 -6.97
N ARG A 197 5.59 7.45 -6.59
CA ARG A 197 6.07 8.74 -6.08
C ARG A 197 6.81 8.62 -4.76
N GLU A 198 6.29 7.81 -3.84
CA GLU A 198 6.86 7.73 -2.48
C GLU A 198 8.05 6.78 -2.39
N PHE A 199 8.07 5.68 -3.17
CA PHE A 199 9.06 4.62 -2.99
C PHE A 199 9.99 4.41 -4.18
N ILE A 200 9.55 4.69 -5.41
CA ILE A 200 10.42 4.50 -6.58
C ILE A 200 11.18 5.78 -6.89
N ALA A 201 10.50 6.93 -6.92
CA ALA A 201 11.12 8.20 -7.30
C ALA A 201 12.37 8.56 -6.46
N PRO A 202 12.42 8.34 -5.13
CA PRO A 202 13.63 8.60 -4.35
C PRO A 202 14.79 7.67 -4.71
N VAL A 203 14.51 6.40 -5.01
CA VAL A 203 15.54 5.44 -5.45
C VAL A 203 16.05 5.81 -6.84
N THR A 204 15.15 6.18 -7.76
CA THR A 204 15.51 6.66 -9.10
C THR A 204 16.44 7.88 -9.02
N LEU A 205 16.13 8.86 -8.17
CA LEU A 205 16.99 10.04 -7.96
C LEU A 205 18.37 9.66 -7.41
N LYS A 206 18.44 8.64 -6.54
CA LYS A 206 19.71 8.13 -6.00
C LYS A 206 20.57 7.48 -7.09
N VAL A 207 20.00 6.58 -7.89
CA VAL A 207 20.77 5.79 -8.88
C VAL A 207 21.05 6.57 -10.17
N PHE A 208 20.16 7.47 -10.56
CA PHE A 208 20.33 8.39 -11.68
C PHE A 208 20.47 9.82 -11.16
N ALA A 209 21.64 10.12 -10.58
CA ALA A 209 21.93 11.43 -9.99
C ALA A 209 21.62 12.57 -10.98
N GLY A 210 20.76 13.51 -10.56
CA GLY A 210 20.33 14.64 -11.38
C GLY A 210 19.05 14.41 -12.20
N TYR A 211 18.51 13.19 -12.23
CA TYR A 211 17.22 12.91 -12.83
C TYR A 211 16.09 12.99 -11.79
N TYR A 212 15.10 13.85 -12.06
CA TYR A 212 13.95 14.05 -11.19
C TYR A 212 12.68 13.57 -11.89
N THR A 213 12.01 12.57 -11.30
CA THR A 213 10.72 12.07 -11.80
C THR A 213 9.56 12.59 -10.95
N LYS A 214 8.44 12.91 -11.60
CA LYS A 214 7.17 13.22 -10.92
C LYS A 214 6.37 11.96 -10.54
N GLY A 215 6.93 10.77 -10.79
CA GLY A 215 6.27 9.49 -10.51
C GLY A 215 4.94 9.34 -11.24
N PHE A 216 4.92 9.68 -12.53
CA PHE A 216 3.75 9.54 -13.39
C PHE A 216 3.99 8.37 -14.35
N ALA A 217 3.00 7.48 -14.45
CA ALA A 217 3.03 6.33 -15.36
C ALA A 217 1.61 6.07 -15.90
N LEU A 218 1.47 6.04 -17.22
CA LEU A 218 0.19 5.77 -17.89
C LEU A 218 -0.13 4.27 -17.95
N LEU A 219 0.91 3.43 -18.02
CA LEU A 219 0.80 1.99 -18.17
C LEU A 219 1.36 1.33 -16.92
N ASN A 220 0.45 0.79 -16.11
CA ASN A 220 0.77 0.04 -14.90
C ASN A 220 -0.06 -1.24 -14.94
N PHE A 221 0.59 -2.39 -15.00
CA PHE A 221 -0.06 -3.67 -15.20
C PHE A 221 0.76 -4.80 -14.60
N VAL A 222 0.10 -5.91 -14.29
CA VAL A 222 0.74 -7.16 -13.92
C VAL A 222 0.61 -8.12 -15.09
N VAL A 223 1.72 -8.76 -15.44
CA VAL A 223 1.79 -9.77 -16.51
C VAL A 223 1.87 -11.16 -15.90
N LYS A 224 1.10 -12.10 -16.46
CA LYS A 224 1.15 -13.52 -16.13
C LYS A 224 1.80 -14.30 -17.26
N TYR A 225 2.97 -14.87 -16.98
CA TYR A 225 3.59 -15.83 -17.89
C TYR A 225 3.19 -17.25 -17.50
N SER A 226 2.67 -18.02 -18.47
CA SER A 226 2.33 -19.42 -18.30
C SER A 226 2.72 -20.23 -19.54
N PRO A 227 3.10 -21.52 -19.37
CA PRO A 227 3.46 -22.37 -20.51
C PRO A 227 2.35 -22.50 -21.55
N ASP A 228 1.09 -22.54 -21.10
CA ASP A 228 -0.08 -22.82 -21.94
C ASP A 228 -0.64 -21.58 -22.66
N ARG A 229 -0.38 -20.37 -22.17
CA ARG A 229 -0.89 -19.12 -22.77
C ARG A 229 0.24 -18.28 -23.36
N GLN A 230 1.08 -17.70 -22.52
CA GLN A 230 2.18 -16.82 -22.94
C GLN A 230 3.42 -17.12 -22.10
N ARG A 231 4.39 -17.80 -22.71
CA ARG A 231 5.63 -18.24 -22.04
C ARG A 231 6.77 -17.23 -22.10
N SER A 232 6.71 -16.27 -23.00
CA SER A 232 7.81 -15.37 -23.31
C SER A 232 7.30 -14.09 -23.96
N LEU A 233 8.09 -13.03 -23.85
CA LEU A 233 7.89 -11.79 -24.57
C LEU A 233 9.04 -11.57 -25.54
N ARG A 234 8.73 -11.13 -26.77
CA ARG A 234 9.74 -10.88 -27.81
C ARG A 234 10.58 -9.65 -27.45
N PRO A 235 11.82 -9.52 -27.96
CA PRO A 235 12.61 -8.31 -27.80
C PRO A 235 11.86 -7.07 -28.29
N HIS A 236 11.88 -6.00 -27.48
CA HIS A 236 11.23 -4.73 -27.76
C HIS A 236 11.85 -3.61 -26.90
N HIS A 237 11.41 -2.38 -27.15
CA HIS A 237 11.67 -1.24 -26.28
C HIS A 237 10.36 -0.82 -25.61
N ASP A 238 10.45 -0.45 -24.35
CA ASP A 238 9.33 0.13 -23.62
C ASP A 238 9.12 1.59 -24.04
N ALA A 239 7.86 2.00 -24.10
CA ALA A 239 7.50 3.40 -24.34
C ALA A 239 7.58 4.21 -23.03
N SER A 240 8.77 4.26 -22.42
CA SER A 240 9.03 4.88 -21.13
C SER A 240 10.42 5.55 -21.09
N THR A 241 10.65 6.45 -20.14
CA THR A 241 12.01 6.96 -19.86
C THR A 241 12.84 5.94 -19.08
N PHE A 242 12.20 5.24 -18.15
CA PHE A 242 12.71 4.07 -17.44
C PHE A 242 11.54 3.14 -17.13
N THR A 243 11.81 1.85 -16.97
CA THR A 243 10.79 0.85 -16.64
C THR A 243 11.04 0.27 -15.26
N ILE A 244 9.95 0.04 -14.53
CA ILE A 244 9.96 -0.63 -13.23
C ILE A 244 9.47 -2.05 -13.47
N ASN A 245 10.29 -3.04 -13.11
CA ASN A 245 9.91 -4.45 -13.20
C ASN A 245 10.06 -5.08 -11.82
N ILE A 246 8.97 -5.65 -11.30
CA ILE A 246 8.90 -6.23 -9.95
C ILE A 246 8.45 -7.68 -10.09
N ALA A 247 9.28 -8.61 -9.61
CA ALA A 247 8.90 -10.00 -9.48
C ALA A 247 7.88 -10.16 -8.34
N LEU A 248 6.79 -10.89 -8.61
CA LEU A 248 5.70 -11.09 -7.65
C LEU A 248 5.65 -12.53 -7.08
N ASN A 249 6.59 -13.39 -7.47
CA ASN A 249 6.69 -14.76 -6.98
C ASN A 249 8.15 -15.26 -6.99
N ASN A 250 8.35 -16.45 -6.41
CA ASN A 250 9.65 -17.08 -6.32
C ASN A 250 9.95 -17.93 -7.56
N VAL A 251 11.15 -17.78 -8.11
CA VAL A 251 11.63 -18.64 -9.19
C VAL A 251 11.80 -20.08 -8.67
N GLY A 252 11.21 -21.04 -9.38
CA GLY A 252 11.32 -22.47 -9.04
C GLY A 252 10.23 -23.00 -8.12
N GLU A 253 9.40 -22.13 -7.54
CA GLU A 253 8.17 -22.54 -6.84
C GLU A 253 7.00 -22.52 -7.83
N ILE A 254 6.39 -23.69 -8.05
CA ILE A 254 5.25 -23.85 -8.98
C ILE A 254 3.98 -23.43 -8.23
N PHE A 255 3.38 -22.31 -8.60
CA PHE A 255 1.99 -22.01 -8.21
C PHE A 255 1.01 -22.80 -9.08
N ARG A 256 0.08 -23.50 -8.43
CA ARG A 256 -1.07 -24.18 -9.03
C ARG A 256 -2.27 -23.24 -9.07
#